data_AF-A0A6G0VPU6-F1
#
_entry.id   AF-A0A6G0VPU6-F1
#
_cell.length_a   1.000
_cell.length_b   1.000
_cell.length_c   1.000
_cell.angle_alpha   90.00
_cell.angle_beta   90.00
_cell.angle_gamma   90.00
#
_symmetry.space_group_name_H-M   'P 1'
#
loop_
_entity.id
_entity.type
_entity.pdbx_description
1 polymer ?
#
loop_
_entity_poly.entity_id
_entity_poly.type
_entity_poly.pdbx_seq_one_letter_code
_entity_poly.pdbx_strand_id
1 'polypeptide(L)'
;MGKCTALWNASRRPKSSEIIMDELGCSLIYPTPTRWNSLFDSLNHLITLRCKLNNVVKCLNLNFVLKESDYEYIEELVKVLKPIAQALDYLQAEKNCFTVN
;
A
#
# COMPACT_ATOMS: atom_id res chain seq x y z
N MET A 1 9.00 0.86 7.80
CA MET A 1 8.18 1.87 7.09
C MET A 1 8.88 2.56 5.93
N GLY A 2 10.12 3.07 6.06
CA GLY A 2 10.80 3.82 4.98
C GLY A 2 10.91 3.09 3.63
N LYS A 3 11.09 1.76 3.62
CA LYS A 3 11.10 0.94 2.39
C LYS A 3 9.77 0.98 1.63
N CYS A 4 8.64 0.83 2.34
CA CYS A 4 7.30 0.92 1.75
C CYS A 4 7.05 2.31 1.18
N THR A 5 7.44 3.36 1.91
CA THR A 5 7.35 4.75 1.43
C THR A 5 8.19 4.97 0.17
N ALA A 6 9.39 4.40 0.08
CA ALA A 6 10.20 4.50 -1.13
C ALA A 6 9.51 3.85 -2.35
N LEU A 7 8.89 2.68 -2.17
CA LEU A 7 8.10 2.02 -3.21
C LEU A 7 6.90 2.87 -3.66
N TRP A 8 6.10 3.39 -2.72
CA TRP A 8 4.96 4.25 -3.03
C TRP A 8 5.39 5.59 -3.65
N ASN A 9 6.57 6.10 -3.32
CA ASN A 9 7.11 7.28 -3.96
C ASN A 9 7.53 6.99 -5.41
N ALA A 10 8.12 5.81 -5.65
CA ALA A 10 8.47 5.36 -6.99
C ALA A 10 7.23 5.12 -7.84
N SER A 11 6.17 4.50 -7.30
CA SER A 11 4.93 4.23 -8.04
C SER A 11 4.19 5.47 -8.52
N ARG A 12 4.50 6.65 -7.97
CA ARG A 12 3.92 7.93 -8.40
C ARG A 12 4.67 8.60 -9.54
N ARG A 13 5.82 8.07 -9.95
CA ARG A 13 6.62 8.61 -11.06
C ARG A 13 6.28 7.84 -12.34
N PRO A 14 5.98 8.51 -13.48
CA PRO A 14 5.51 7.85 -14.70
C PRO A 14 6.38 6.67 -15.14
N LYS A 15 7.69 6.90 -15.33
CA LYS A 15 8.65 5.85 -15.74
C LYS A 15 8.69 4.65 -14.78
N SER A 16 8.68 4.91 -13.49
CA SER A 16 8.70 3.84 -12.47
C SER A 16 7.36 3.13 -12.38
N SER A 17 6.24 3.82 -12.62
CA SER A 17 4.90 3.25 -12.62
C SER A 17 4.68 2.27 -13.78
N GLU A 18 5.27 2.56 -14.95
CA GLU A 18 5.29 1.65 -16.11
C GLU A 18 6.04 0.36 -15.77
N ILE A 19 7.26 0.47 -15.23
CA ILE A 19 8.05 -0.69 -14.77
C ILE A 19 7.27 -1.53 -13.74
N ILE A 20 6.61 -0.87 -12.78
CA ILE A 20 5.79 -1.55 -11.77
C ILE A 20 4.61 -2.30 -12.43
N MET A 21 3.94 -1.68 -13.40
CA MET A 21 2.83 -2.31 -14.12
C MET A 21 3.31 -3.53 -14.90
N ASP A 22 4.45 -3.44 -15.59
CA ASP A 22 5.03 -4.54 -16.37
C ASP A 22 5.41 -5.73 -15.49
N GLU A 23 5.97 -5.47 -14.30
CA GLU A 23 6.43 -6.51 -13.37
C GLU A 23 5.31 -7.14 -12.54
N LEU A 24 4.34 -6.34 -12.10
CA LEU A 24 3.28 -6.79 -11.20
C LEU A 24 2.00 -7.21 -11.93
N GLY A 25 1.73 -6.62 -13.09
CA GLY A 25 0.43 -6.66 -13.77
C GLY A 25 -0.62 -5.74 -13.15
N CYS A 26 -0.23 -4.89 -12.19
CA CYS A 26 -1.10 -3.92 -11.53
C CYS A 26 -0.32 -2.73 -11.00
N SER A 27 -1.01 -1.61 -10.75
CA SER A 27 -0.43 -0.46 -10.03
C SER A 27 -0.43 -0.69 -8.53
N LEU A 28 0.61 -0.22 -7.84
CA LEU A 28 0.64 -0.24 -6.38
C LEU A 28 -0.44 0.69 -5.79
N ILE A 29 -1.14 0.19 -4.77
CA ILE A 29 -1.98 1.03 -3.90
C ILE A 29 -1.04 1.73 -2.92
N TYR A 30 -1.16 3.05 -2.82
CA TYR A 30 -0.37 3.89 -1.93
C TYR A 30 -1.26 4.70 -0.99
N PRO A 31 -0.77 5.02 0.22
CA PRO A 31 -1.57 5.71 1.22
C PRO A 31 -1.84 7.16 0.80
N THR A 32 -3.07 7.59 1.04
CA THR A 32 -3.53 8.97 0.90
C THR A 32 -3.68 9.60 2.29
N PRO A 33 -3.10 10.78 2.55
CA PRO A 33 -3.17 11.43 3.87
C PRO A 33 -4.60 11.70 4.36
N THR A 34 -5.53 11.88 3.42
CA THR A 34 -6.94 12.23 3.69
C THR A 34 -7.83 11.03 4.03
N ARG A 35 -7.33 9.80 3.87
CA ARG A 35 -8.10 8.55 4.09
C ARG A 35 -7.24 7.55 4.86
N TRP A 36 -7.35 7.49 6.20
CA TRP A 36 -6.44 6.68 7.03
C TRP A 36 -6.53 5.16 6.76
N ASN A 37 -7.70 4.65 6.42
CA ASN A 37 -7.92 3.29 5.89
C ASN A 37 -7.07 2.99 4.62
N SER A 38 -6.66 4.00 3.85
CA SER A 38 -5.76 3.79 2.70
C SER A 38 -4.39 3.23 3.09
N LEU A 39 -3.90 3.53 4.30
CA LEU A 39 -2.66 2.94 4.79
C LEU A 39 -2.83 1.44 5.02
N PHE A 40 -3.94 1.04 5.63
CA PHE A 40 -4.30 -0.37 5.80
C PHE A 40 -4.41 -1.07 4.43
N ASP A 41 -5.13 -0.49 3.48
CA ASP A 41 -5.29 -1.06 2.12
C ASP A 41 -3.93 -1.22 1.41
N SER A 42 -3.08 -0.19 1.48
CA SER A 42 -1.77 -0.17 0.83
C SER A 42 -0.83 -1.22 1.42
N LEU A 43 -0.84 -1.40 2.74
CA LEU A 43 -0.02 -2.40 3.41
C LEU A 43 -0.49 -3.82 3.10
N ASN A 44 -1.80 -4.07 3.12
CA ASN A 44 -2.36 -5.35 2.69
C ASN A 44 -1.96 -5.67 1.25
N HIS A 45 -2.04 -4.69 0.35
CA HIS A 45 -1.63 -4.89 -1.04
C HIS A 45 -0.15 -5.30 -1.14
N LEU A 46 0.75 -4.66 -0.40
CA LEU A 46 2.16 -5.04 -0.38
C LEU A 46 2.38 -6.49 0.10
N ILE A 47 1.63 -6.95 1.12
CA ILE A 47 1.69 -8.36 1.57
C ILE A 47 1.31 -9.30 0.43
N THR A 48 0.23 -9.01 -0.31
CA THR A 48 -0.21 -9.87 -1.42
C THR A 48 0.83 -9.97 -2.56
N LEU A 49 1.69 -8.96 -2.70
CA LEU A 49 2.71 -8.87 -3.75
C LEU A 49 4.10 -9.32 -3.29
N ARG A 50 4.23 -9.85 -2.06
CA ARG A 50 5.50 -10.27 -1.43
C ARG A 50 6.47 -10.99 -2.38
N CYS A 51 5.97 -11.95 -3.18
CA CYS A 51 6.80 -12.77 -4.07
C CYS A 51 7.44 -11.97 -5.22
N LYS A 52 6.84 -10.84 -5.62
CA LYS A 52 7.29 -10.03 -6.77
C LYS A 52 7.97 -8.73 -6.36
N LEU A 53 7.72 -8.22 -5.15
CA LEU A 53 8.22 -6.91 -4.73
C LEU A 53 9.74 -6.78 -4.76
N ASN A 54 10.49 -7.82 -4.41
CA ASN A 54 11.95 -7.76 -4.51
C ASN A 54 12.44 -7.68 -5.98
N ASN A 55 11.70 -8.23 -6.94
CA ASN A 55 12.01 -8.04 -8.36
C ASN A 55 11.74 -6.60 -8.78
N VAL A 56 10.61 -6.03 -8.37
CA VAL A 56 10.28 -4.61 -8.61
C VAL A 56 11.33 -3.67 -8.03
N VAL A 57 11.74 -3.90 -6.79
CA VAL A 57 12.80 -3.11 -6.12
C VAL A 57 14.10 -3.15 -6.93
N LYS A 58 14.46 -4.32 -7.48
CA LYS A 58 15.60 -4.49 -8.37
C LYS A 58 15.43 -3.74 -9.70
N CYS A 59 14.30 -3.88 -10.39
CA CYS A 59 14.02 -3.20 -11.67
C CYS A 59 13.98 -1.67 -11.52
N LEU A 60 13.59 -1.18 -10.34
CA LEU A 60 13.58 0.25 -10.01
C LEU A 60 14.93 0.78 -9.51
N ASN A 61 15.98 -0.05 -9.43
CA ASN A 61 17.30 0.29 -8.88
C ASN A 61 17.23 0.93 -7.47
N LEU A 62 16.35 0.40 -6.61
CA LEU A 62 16.25 0.85 -5.22
C LEU A 62 17.27 0.10 -4.34
N ASN A 63 18.00 0.84 -3.50
CA ASN A 63 19.10 0.31 -2.68
C ASN A 63 18.63 -0.39 -1.39
N PHE A 64 17.65 -1.30 -1.48
CA PHE A 64 17.22 -2.13 -0.36
C PHE A 64 16.62 -3.45 -0.82
N VAL A 65 16.31 -4.34 0.13
CA VAL A 65 15.56 -5.58 -0.09
C VAL A 65 14.51 -5.70 1.02
N LEU A 66 13.32 -6.21 0.69
CA LEU A 66 12.29 -6.58 1.65
C LEU A 66 12.57 -8.01 2.14
N LYS A 67 12.93 -8.12 3.41
CA LYS A 67 13.20 -9.37 4.13
C LYS A 67 11.92 -9.90 4.76
N GLU A 68 11.95 -11.16 5.19
CA GLU A 68 10.88 -11.78 5.97
C GLU A 68 10.43 -10.92 7.15
N SER A 69 11.39 -10.42 7.93
CA SER A 69 11.12 -9.57 9.09
C SER A 69 10.44 -8.24 8.74
N ASP A 70 10.63 -7.72 7.52
CA ASP A 70 9.88 -6.54 7.08
C ASP A 70 8.40 -6.91 6.85
N TYR A 71 8.11 -8.10 6.31
CA TYR A 71 6.75 -8.57 6.09
C TYR A 71 6.06 -8.92 7.41
N GLU A 72 6.73 -9.60 8.33
CA GLU A 72 6.22 -9.87 9.68
C GLU A 72 5.82 -8.56 10.39
N TYR A 73 6.68 -7.53 10.30
CA TYR A 73 6.35 -6.20 10.83
C TYR A 73 5.12 -5.58 10.17
N ILE A 74 5.00 -5.68 8.84
CA ILE A 74 3.83 -5.16 8.11
C ILE A 74 2.56 -5.92 8.49
N GLU A 75 2.63 -7.24 8.65
CA GLU A 75 1.51 -8.09 9.05
C GLU A 75 1.01 -7.74 10.46
N GLU A 76 1.92 -7.55 11.43
CA GLU A 76 1.59 -7.07 12.77
C GLU A 76 0.97 -5.66 12.74
N LEU A 77 1.52 -4.76 11.93
CA LEU A 77 0.96 -3.42 11.76
C LEU A 77 -0.45 -3.45 11.16
N VAL A 78 -0.70 -4.32 10.17
CA VAL A 78 -2.02 -4.53 9.57
C VAL A 78 -3.04 -5.03 10.61
N LYS A 79 -2.65 -5.93 11.52
CA LYS A 79 -3.52 -6.40 12.62
C LYS A 79 -3.96 -5.24 13.52
N VAL A 80 -3.04 -4.35 13.88
CA VAL A 80 -3.33 -3.16 14.70
C VAL A 80 -4.19 -2.15 13.95
N LEU A 81 -3.94 -1.95 12.65
CA LEU A 81 -4.68 -0.98 11.84
C LEU A 81 -6.09 -1.46 11.47
N LYS A 82 -6.34 -2.76 11.43
CA LYS A 82 -7.64 -3.34 11.03
C LYS A 82 -8.85 -2.75 11.75
N PRO A 83 -8.94 -2.77 13.11
CA PRO A 83 -10.11 -2.21 13.80
C PRO A 83 -10.27 -0.69 13.55
N ILE A 84 -9.17 0.04 13.39
CA ILE A 84 -9.18 1.46 13.09
C ILE A 84 -9.74 1.70 11.68
N ALA A 85 -9.28 0.94 10.69
CA ALA A 85 -9.77 1.03 9.31
C ALA A 85 -11.28 0.72 9.25
N GLN A 86 -11.74 -0.34 9.92
CA GLN A 86 -13.16 -0.71 9.97
C GLN A 86 -14.02 0.37 10.65
N ALA A 87 -13.56 0.96 11.75
CA ALA A 87 -14.26 2.05 12.42
C ALA A 87 -14.33 3.30 11.52
N LEU A 88 -13.25 3.62 10.81
CA LEU A 88 -13.22 4.73 9.86
C LEU A 88 -14.15 4.50 8.67
N ASP A 89 -14.19 3.29 8.12
CA ASP A 89 -15.11 2.93 7.04
C ASP A 89 -16.57 3.10 7.47
N TYR A 90 -16.90 2.65 8.69
CA TYR A 90 -18.22 2.85 9.28
C TYR A 90 -18.59 4.33 9.39
N LEU A 91 -17.71 5.15 9.98
CA LEU A 91 -17.93 6.59 10.16
C LEU A 91 -17.98 7.37 8.82
N GLN A 92 -17.27 6.90 7.80
CA GLN A 92 -17.29 7.50 6.46
C GLN A 92 -18.53 7.09 5.66
N ALA A 93 -19.04 5.87 5.86
CA ALA A 93 -20.26 5.40 5.21
C ALA A 93 -21.49 6.21 5.62
N GLU A 94 -21.59 6.63 6.88
CA GLU A 94 -22.70 7.47 7.38
C GLU A 94 -22.74 8.85 6.69
N LYS A 95 -21.59 9.40 6.26
CA LYS A 95 -21.51 10.70 5.58
C LYS A 95 -21.94 10.65 4.10
N ASN A 96 -21.96 9.47 3.48
CA ASN A 96 -22.35 9.31 2.08
C ASN A 96 -23.87 9.12 1.88
N CYS A 97 -24.66 9.14 2.95
CA CYS A 97 -26.13 9.02 2.92
C CYS A 97 -26.88 10.35 2.66
N PHE A 98 -26.22 11.42 2.24
CA PHE A 98 -26.88 12.68 1.85
C PHE A 98 -27.06 12.81 0.34
N THR A 99 -27.81 11.90 -0.28
CA THR A 99 -28.43 12.19 -1.59
C THR A 99 -29.82 11.57 -1.67
N VAL A 100 -30.75 12.18 -0.94
CA VAL A 100 -32.18 12.18 -1.31
C VAL A 100 -32.64 13.62 -1.19
N ASN A 101 -32.75 14.30 -2.32
CA ASN A 101 -33.76 15.32 -2.64
C ASN A 101 -33.60 15.74 -4.10
#